data_AF-A0A418NWA8-F1
#
_entry.id   AF-A0A418NWA8-F1
#
_cell.length_a   1.000
_cell.length_b   1.000
_cell.length_c   1.000
_cell.angle_alpha   90.00
_cell.angle_beta   90.00
_cell.angle_gamma   90.00
#
_symmetry.space_group_name_H-M   'P 1'
#
loop_
_entity.id
_entity.type
_entity.pdbx_description
1 polymer ?
#
loop_
_entity_poly.entity_id
_entity_poly.type
_entity_poly.pdbx_seq_one_letter_code
_entity_poly.pdbx_strand_id
1 'polypeptide(L)'
;MTYRNRKAIRLLSVAPALMALTLLPACFDDDDDGDIIAAPAPTPTPTPTPTPTPSQASFDVTPCLTQEIPGTGGFTVADAVVPDTLTLNLAADAGFPNGRLLPDPVIDATLAVIFLDLTQHSPFTFANIPLNPPENDVAFQSGFPFLAPPQGSPPIASSGGSNFSFRSDPPGSYVRVDRMGMPAVATVLIGSDQKIPYNDARPQDDVTGEFVPELTEQLTGLTQALADDLTNAGLTPCAMPS
;
A
#
# COMPACT_ATOMS: atom_id res chain seq x y z
N MET A 1 -43.11 -12.03 -33.65
CA MET A 1 -41.86 -12.77 -33.87
C MET A 1 -41.17 -12.87 -32.52
N THR A 2 -41.24 -14.04 -31.90
CA THR A 2 -40.96 -14.24 -30.48
C THR A 2 -39.93 -15.36 -30.40
N TYR A 3 -38.68 -15.05 -30.03
CA TYR A 3 -37.62 -16.06 -29.91
C TYR A 3 -37.39 -16.37 -28.43
N ARG A 4 -37.77 -17.58 -28.03
CA ARG A 4 -37.77 -18.08 -26.64
C ARG A 4 -36.69 -19.16 -26.55
N ASN A 5 -35.50 -18.80 -26.06
CA ASN A 5 -34.40 -19.75 -25.88
C ASN A 5 -34.53 -20.48 -24.53
N ARG A 6 -34.94 -21.76 -24.57
CA ARG A 6 -34.88 -22.68 -23.43
C ARG A 6 -33.55 -23.42 -23.47
N LYS A 7 -32.64 -23.19 -22.51
CA LYS A 7 -31.52 -24.11 -22.23
C LYS A 7 -31.91 -25.04 -21.09
N ALA A 8 -31.95 -26.33 -21.39
CA ALA A 8 -32.18 -27.41 -20.43
C ALA A 8 -30.86 -27.73 -19.71
N ILE A 9 -30.88 -27.73 -18.38
CA ILE A 9 -29.75 -28.16 -17.55
C ILE A 9 -29.93 -29.66 -17.28
N ARG A 10 -29.00 -30.49 -17.75
CA ARG A 10 -28.91 -31.90 -17.40
C ARG A 10 -28.19 -32.03 -16.06
N LEU A 11 -28.88 -32.60 -15.08
CA LEU A 11 -28.30 -33.12 -13.84
C LEU A 11 -27.43 -34.33 -14.15
N LEU A 12 -26.19 -34.32 -13.66
CA LEU A 12 -25.34 -35.50 -13.52
C LEU A 12 -25.00 -35.68 -12.05
N SER A 13 -25.54 -36.76 -11.49
CA SER A 13 -25.25 -37.29 -10.16
C SER A 13 -23.94 -38.06 -10.18
N VAL A 14 -23.02 -37.72 -9.28
CA VAL A 14 -21.87 -38.57 -8.93
C VAL A 14 -21.86 -38.72 -7.40
N ALA A 15 -21.86 -39.99 -6.98
CA ALA A 15 -21.90 -40.45 -5.59
C ALA A 15 -20.56 -40.24 -4.85
N PRO A 16 -20.53 -40.33 -3.50
CA PRO A 16 -19.38 -39.94 -2.70
C PRO A 16 -18.37 -41.09 -2.58
N ALA A 17 -17.07 -40.78 -2.67
CA ALA A 17 -15.99 -41.69 -2.33
C ALA A 17 -15.34 -41.24 -1.02
N LEU A 18 -15.44 -42.10 0.00
CA LEU A 18 -14.64 -42.05 1.24
C LEU A 18 -13.17 -42.32 0.91
N MET A 19 -12.26 -41.47 1.40
CA MET A 19 -10.88 -41.81 1.78
C MET A 19 -10.39 -40.71 2.75
N ALA A 20 -10.29 -41.01 4.04
CA ALA A 20 -9.12 -41.59 4.72
C ALA A 20 -8.10 -40.51 5.15
N LEU A 21 -8.12 -40.31 6.47
CA LEU A 21 -7.26 -39.54 7.36
C LEU A 21 -5.77 -39.58 6.96
N THR A 22 -5.13 -38.41 6.80
CA THR A 22 -3.68 -38.27 6.98
C THR A 22 -3.40 -37.03 7.81
N LEU A 23 -2.70 -37.26 8.91
CA LEU A 23 -2.30 -36.25 9.89
C LEU A 23 -1.19 -35.36 9.31
N LEU A 24 -1.32 -34.05 9.51
CA LEU A 24 -0.19 -33.12 9.43
C LEU A 24 0.75 -33.42 10.60
N PRO A 25 2.06 -33.68 10.39
CA PRO A 25 3.01 -33.56 11.48
C PRO A 25 3.29 -32.07 11.72
N ALA A 26 2.97 -31.63 12.93
CA ALA A 26 3.49 -30.42 13.53
C ALA A 26 5.01 -30.56 13.70
N CYS A 27 5.77 -29.52 13.39
CA CYS A 27 7.17 -29.41 13.81
C CYS A 27 7.20 -29.20 15.33
N PHE A 28 7.36 -30.29 16.08
CA PHE A 28 7.95 -30.26 17.42
C PHE A 28 9.36 -30.83 17.27
N ASP A 29 10.31 -30.01 17.70
CA ASP A 29 11.73 -30.33 17.86
C ASP A 29 11.87 -31.23 19.10
N ASP A 30 12.46 -32.41 18.96
CA ASP A 30 12.92 -33.22 20.10
C ASP A 30 14.09 -34.10 19.64
N ASP A 31 15.20 -33.93 20.36
CA ASP A 31 16.45 -34.67 20.28
C ASP A 31 16.26 -36.10 20.85
N ASP A 32 16.82 -37.11 20.17
CA ASP A 32 17.67 -38.18 20.75
C ASP A 32 17.70 -39.48 19.92
N ASP A 33 18.94 -39.91 19.69
CA ASP A 33 19.45 -41.29 19.62
C ASP A 33 18.87 -42.35 18.65
N GLY A 34 19.69 -42.65 17.64
CA GLY A 34 20.25 -44.00 17.47
C GLY A 34 19.41 -45.06 16.77
N ASP A 35 19.42 -45.07 15.44
CA ASP A 35 19.37 -46.32 14.67
C ASP A 35 20.04 -46.18 13.29
N ILE A 36 21.00 -47.06 12.97
CA ILE A 36 21.71 -47.06 11.68
C ILE A 36 20.95 -47.96 10.71
N ILE A 37 20.11 -47.36 9.87
CA ILE A 37 19.60 -47.99 8.66
C ILE A 37 20.30 -47.34 7.45
N ALA A 38 21.11 -48.10 6.73
CA ALA A 38 21.82 -47.62 5.54
C ALA A 38 20.82 -47.29 4.41
N ALA A 39 20.58 -46.00 4.19
CA ALA A 39 19.80 -45.48 3.07
C ALA A 39 20.59 -45.53 1.74
N PRO A 40 19.94 -45.75 0.59
CA PRO A 40 20.61 -45.69 -0.71
C PRO A 40 21.08 -44.26 -1.02
N ALA A 41 22.23 -44.14 -1.69
CA ALA A 41 22.88 -42.87 -1.97
C ALA A 41 21.97 -41.88 -2.72
N PRO A 42 21.92 -40.59 -2.32
CA PRO A 42 21.12 -39.59 -3.01
C PRO A 42 21.71 -39.29 -4.40
N THR A 43 20.84 -39.27 -5.40
CA THR A 43 21.11 -38.69 -6.72
C THR A 43 21.52 -37.22 -6.54
N PRO A 44 22.55 -36.71 -7.24
CA PRO A 44 22.96 -35.31 -7.10
C PRO A 44 21.80 -34.38 -7.51
N THR A 45 21.30 -33.61 -6.55
CA THR A 45 20.40 -32.49 -6.76
C THR A 45 21.09 -31.47 -7.68
N PRO A 46 20.44 -30.94 -8.73
CA PRO A 46 21.02 -29.86 -9.51
C PRO A 46 21.27 -28.68 -8.57
N THR A 47 22.52 -28.21 -8.54
CA THR A 47 22.90 -26.99 -7.82
C THR A 47 21.98 -25.86 -8.28
N PRO A 48 21.26 -25.16 -7.38
CA PRO A 48 20.52 -23.97 -7.76
C PRO A 48 21.50 -22.99 -8.39
N THR A 49 21.20 -22.54 -9.61
CA THR A 49 21.90 -21.40 -10.21
C THR A 49 21.90 -20.28 -9.18
N PRO A 50 23.06 -19.71 -8.80
CA PRO A 50 23.08 -18.60 -7.87
C PRO A 50 22.22 -17.49 -8.49
N THR A 51 21.11 -17.16 -7.83
CA THR A 51 20.44 -15.88 -8.07
C THR A 51 21.51 -14.82 -7.90
N PRO A 52 21.76 -13.96 -8.90
CA PRO A 52 22.79 -12.93 -8.77
C PRO A 52 22.51 -12.14 -7.50
N THR A 53 23.49 -12.10 -6.60
CA THR A 53 23.46 -11.17 -5.48
C THR A 53 23.25 -9.78 -6.08
N PRO A 54 22.21 -9.03 -5.69
CA PRO A 54 22.01 -7.69 -6.22
C PRO A 54 23.30 -6.92 -5.98
N SER A 55 23.91 -6.48 -7.07
CA SER A 55 24.97 -5.48 -7.01
C SER A 55 24.33 -4.32 -6.30
N GLN A 56 24.79 -3.99 -5.09
CA GLN A 56 24.34 -2.79 -4.37
C GLN A 56 24.79 -1.59 -5.21
N ALA A 57 24.00 -1.24 -6.22
CA ALA A 57 24.06 0.07 -6.82
C ALA A 57 23.63 1.03 -5.71
N SER A 58 24.53 1.89 -5.29
CA SER A 58 24.12 3.06 -4.52
C SER A 58 23.22 3.89 -5.44
N PHE A 59 22.06 4.30 -4.96
CA PHE A 59 21.13 5.16 -5.70
C PHE A 59 21.04 6.52 -5.03
N ASP A 60 21.05 7.58 -5.82
CA ASP A 60 20.68 8.93 -5.40
C ASP A 60 19.18 9.14 -5.64
N VAL A 61 18.43 9.31 -4.54
CA VAL A 61 16.98 9.54 -4.54
C VAL A 61 16.61 11.03 -4.58
N THR A 62 17.59 11.94 -4.59
CA THR A 62 17.34 13.39 -4.67
C THR A 62 16.45 13.80 -5.86
N PRO A 63 16.60 13.23 -7.07
CA PRO A 63 15.72 13.56 -8.19
C PRO A 63 14.26 13.16 -7.92
N CYS A 64 14.01 12.07 -7.19
CA CYS A 64 12.67 11.63 -6.82
C CYS A 64 11.97 12.62 -5.88
N LEU A 65 12.71 13.23 -4.96
CA LEU A 65 12.17 14.16 -3.98
C LEU A 65 11.93 15.56 -4.56
N THR A 66 12.78 15.97 -5.52
CA THR A 66 12.77 17.33 -6.08
C THR A 66 11.92 17.48 -7.34
N GLN A 67 11.42 16.38 -7.92
CA GLN A 67 10.53 16.44 -9.07
C GLN A 67 9.17 17.05 -8.71
N GLU A 68 8.57 17.75 -9.67
CA GLU A 68 7.21 18.29 -9.58
C GLU A 68 6.17 17.18 -9.78
N ILE A 69 5.12 17.18 -8.96
CA ILE A 69 3.95 16.33 -9.18
C ILE A 69 3.10 16.96 -10.29
N PRO A 70 2.85 16.26 -11.42
CA PRO A 70 2.07 16.82 -12.52
C PRO A 70 0.71 17.37 -12.09
N GLY A 71 0.35 18.55 -12.60
CA GLY A 71 -0.96 19.18 -12.35
C GLY A 71 -1.07 19.96 -11.04
N THR A 72 0.01 20.08 -10.26
CA THR A 72 0.02 20.80 -8.99
C THR A 72 0.52 22.24 -9.09
N GLY A 73 1.15 22.63 -10.20
CA GLY A 73 1.64 23.99 -10.42
C GLY A 73 2.91 24.31 -9.65
N GLY A 74 3.86 23.36 -9.61
CA GLY A 74 5.16 23.51 -8.97
C GLY A 74 5.32 22.84 -7.60
N PHE A 75 4.35 22.03 -7.15
CA PHE A 75 4.44 21.32 -5.87
C PHE A 75 5.30 20.06 -6.03
N THR A 76 6.37 19.95 -5.24
CA THR A 76 7.30 18.82 -5.35
C THR A 76 6.87 17.62 -4.50
N VAL A 77 7.48 16.47 -4.74
CA VAL A 77 7.28 15.28 -3.91
C VAL A 77 7.70 15.54 -2.45
N ALA A 78 8.79 16.26 -2.23
CA ALA A 78 9.21 16.66 -0.89
C ALA A 78 8.17 17.55 -0.20
N ASP A 79 7.60 18.52 -0.92
CA ASP A 79 6.55 19.42 -0.38
C ASP A 79 5.29 18.65 0.01
N ALA A 80 5.00 17.52 -0.66
CA ALA A 80 3.88 16.65 -0.32
C ALA A 80 4.07 15.89 0.99
N VAL A 81 5.32 15.68 1.42
CA VAL A 81 5.67 14.86 2.59
C VAL A 81 6.12 15.71 3.78
N VAL A 82 6.67 16.90 3.53
CA VAL A 82 7.27 17.77 4.54
C VAL A 82 6.73 19.20 4.44
N PRO A 83 5.93 19.67 5.42
CA PRO A 83 5.37 18.91 6.53
C PRO A 83 4.23 17.98 6.09
N ASP A 84 4.00 16.88 6.82
CA ASP A 84 2.89 15.95 6.53
C ASP A 84 1.56 16.57 6.96
N THR A 85 1.04 17.42 6.08
CA THR A 85 -0.21 18.14 6.29
C THR A 85 -1.06 18.04 5.03
N LEU A 86 -2.36 17.79 5.22
CA LEU A 86 -3.31 17.82 4.12
C LEU A 86 -3.55 19.27 3.69
N THR A 87 -2.97 19.64 2.55
CA THR A 87 -3.19 20.95 1.92
C THR A 87 -4.34 20.87 0.92
N LEU A 88 -5.28 21.84 1.00
CA LEU A 88 -6.39 21.95 0.07
C LEU A 88 -6.30 23.25 -0.72
N ASN A 89 -6.26 23.15 -2.04
CA ASN A 89 -6.49 24.23 -2.97
C ASN A 89 -7.98 24.25 -3.36
N LEU A 90 -8.73 25.20 -2.80
CA LEU A 90 -10.17 25.34 -3.05
C LEU A 90 -10.50 25.86 -4.47
N ALA A 91 -9.50 26.25 -5.25
CA ALA A 91 -9.66 26.67 -6.65
C ALA A 91 -9.34 25.55 -7.66
N ALA A 92 -8.87 24.39 -7.19
CA ALA A 92 -8.60 23.22 -8.02
C ALA A 92 -9.68 22.14 -7.80
N ASP A 93 -9.79 21.21 -8.76
CA ASP A 93 -10.66 20.05 -8.62
C ASP A 93 -10.26 19.20 -7.40
N ALA A 94 -11.24 18.57 -6.76
CA ALA A 94 -11.01 17.69 -5.63
C ALA A 94 -10.48 16.33 -6.10
N GLY A 95 -9.57 15.74 -5.31
CA GLY A 95 -8.94 14.46 -5.60
C GLY A 95 -7.45 14.50 -5.32
N PHE A 96 -6.84 13.35 -5.12
CA PHE A 96 -5.42 13.26 -4.74
C PHE A 96 -4.52 13.94 -5.79
N PRO A 97 -3.59 14.83 -5.40
CA PRO A 97 -3.17 15.18 -4.03
C PRO A 97 -3.95 16.34 -3.36
N ASN A 98 -4.87 17.00 -4.06
CA ASN A 98 -5.78 18.02 -3.52
C ASN A 98 -6.92 17.39 -2.68
N GLY A 99 -6.54 16.76 -1.57
CA GLY A 99 -7.42 15.88 -0.79
C GLY A 99 -7.43 14.47 -1.34
N ARG A 100 -8.59 13.81 -1.32
CA ARG A 100 -8.82 12.54 -2.01
C ARG A 100 -10.31 12.33 -2.25
N LEU A 101 -10.66 11.76 -3.39
CA LEU A 101 -11.97 11.16 -3.62
C LEU A 101 -11.99 9.75 -3.01
N LEU A 102 -13.19 9.22 -2.76
CA LEU A 102 -13.36 7.85 -2.27
C LEU A 102 -12.72 6.76 -3.15
N PRO A 103 -12.74 6.84 -4.49
CA PRO A 103 -12.11 5.84 -5.35
C PRO A 103 -10.64 6.10 -5.66
N ASP A 104 -10.01 7.15 -5.13
CA ASP A 104 -8.63 7.46 -5.49
C ASP A 104 -7.66 6.35 -5.03
N PRO A 105 -6.81 5.81 -5.92
CA PRO A 105 -5.84 4.76 -5.58
C PRO A 105 -4.61 5.38 -4.90
N VAL A 106 -4.80 5.97 -3.72
CA VAL A 106 -3.80 6.84 -3.08
C VAL A 106 -2.47 6.13 -2.82
N ILE A 107 -2.49 4.85 -2.43
CA ILE A 107 -1.25 4.10 -2.17
C ILE A 107 -0.45 3.92 -3.47
N ASP A 108 -1.07 3.41 -4.53
CA ASP A 108 -0.39 3.21 -5.80
C ASP A 108 0.07 4.53 -6.42
N ALA A 109 -0.74 5.58 -6.29
CA ALA A 109 -0.40 6.90 -6.77
C ALA A 109 0.83 7.45 -6.05
N THR A 110 0.86 7.33 -4.72
CA THR A 110 2.01 7.80 -3.94
C THR A 110 3.26 6.97 -4.22
N LEU A 111 3.13 5.65 -4.32
CA LEU A 111 4.26 4.76 -4.64
C LEU A 111 4.84 5.07 -6.03
N ALA A 112 4.00 5.31 -7.03
CA ALA A 112 4.46 5.68 -8.36
C ALA A 112 5.20 7.04 -8.33
N VAL A 113 4.68 8.01 -7.57
CA VAL A 113 5.28 9.34 -7.41
C VAL A 113 6.66 9.29 -6.74
N ILE A 114 6.86 8.43 -5.74
CA ILE A 114 8.15 8.34 -5.03
C ILE A 114 9.21 7.50 -5.77
N PHE A 115 8.80 6.59 -6.67
CA PHE A 115 9.73 5.67 -7.35
C PHE A 115 9.97 5.98 -8.82
N LEU A 116 9.00 6.53 -9.55
CA LEU A 116 9.08 6.69 -11.00
C LEU A 116 9.45 8.12 -11.40
N ASP A 117 10.14 8.24 -12.54
CA ASP A 117 10.33 9.51 -13.24
C ASP A 117 8.99 9.97 -13.81
N LEU A 118 8.43 11.04 -13.22
CA LEU A 118 7.12 11.58 -13.61
C LEU A 118 7.12 12.32 -14.96
N THR A 119 8.30 12.52 -15.57
CA THR A 119 8.39 13.00 -16.97
C THR A 119 8.15 11.88 -17.97
N GLN A 120 8.34 10.62 -17.55
CA GLN A 120 8.18 9.42 -18.38
C GLN A 120 6.90 8.64 -18.04
N HIS A 121 6.51 8.65 -16.76
CA HIS A 121 5.43 7.82 -16.24
C HIS A 121 4.34 8.67 -15.58
N SER A 122 3.11 8.18 -15.64
CA SER A 122 1.98 8.81 -14.93
C SER A 122 2.08 8.53 -13.43
N PRO A 123 1.63 9.47 -12.57
CA PRO A 123 1.38 9.18 -11.15
C PRO A 123 0.46 7.97 -10.93
N PHE A 124 -0.33 7.55 -11.93
CA PHE A 124 -1.22 6.39 -11.82
C PHE A 124 -0.65 5.10 -12.42
N THR A 125 0.63 5.06 -12.81
CA THR A 125 1.23 3.89 -13.48
C THR A 125 1.04 2.61 -12.67
N PHE A 126 1.30 2.61 -11.35
CA PHE A 126 1.09 1.42 -10.53
C PHE A 126 -0.38 1.05 -10.34
N ALA A 127 -1.28 2.03 -10.25
CA ALA A 127 -2.72 1.79 -10.13
C ALA A 127 -3.30 1.07 -11.37
N ASN A 128 -2.66 1.25 -12.53
CA ASN A 128 -3.05 0.60 -13.78
C ASN A 128 -2.54 -0.85 -13.90
N ILE A 129 -1.71 -1.30 -12.96
CA ILE A 129 -1.36 -2.71 -12.83
C ILE A 129 -2.54 -3.41 -12.14
N PRO A 130 -3.07 -4.52 -12.69
CA PRO A 130 -4.31 -5.15 -12.20
C PRO A 130 -4.09 -5.96 -10.90
N LEU A 131 -3.51 -5.33 -9.88
CA LEU A 131 -3.31 -5.88 -8.54
C LEU A 131 -4.43 -5.45 -7.58
N ASN A 132 -5.05 -4.30 -7.83
CA ASN A 132 -6.15 -3.79 -7.02
C ASN A 132 -7.49 -4.44 -7.37
N PRO A 133 -8.41 -4.58 -6.39
CA PRO A 133 -9.80 -4.80 -6.72
C PRO A 133 -10.30 -3.64 -7.61
N PRO A 134 -11.03 -3.92 -8.69
CA PRO A 134 -11.38 -2.91 -9.70
C PRO A 134 -12.37 -1.85 -9.18
N GLU A 135 -13.20 -2.21 -8.19
CA GLU A 135 -14.18 -1.31 -7.58
C GLU A 135 -14.56 -1.79 -6.17
N ASN A 136 -15.23 -0.91 -5.43
CA ASN A 136 -15.82 -1.26 -4.14
C ASN A 136 -17.03 -2.17 -4.34
N ASP A 137 -17.28 -3.10 -3.41
CA ASP A 137 -18.38 -4.08 -3.47
C ASP A 137 -19.76 -3.44 -3.66
N VAL A 138 -19.94 -2.22 -3.14
CA VAL A 138 -21.14 -1.40 -3.31
C VAL A 138 -20.73 -0.02 -3.81
N ALA A 139 -21.34 0.43 -4.90
CA ALA A 139 -21.08 1.75 -5.47
C ALA A 139 -21.28 2.87 -4.45
N PHE A 140 -20.39 3.88 -4.49
CA PHE A 140 -20.53 5.07 -3.65
C PHE A 140 -21.78 5.87 -4.02
N GLN A 141 -22.43 6.45 -3.01
CA GLN A 141 -23.60 7.30 -3.20
C GLN A 141 -23.19 8.70 -3.68
N SER A 142 -24.02 9.36 -4.48
CA SER A 142 -23.77 10.73 -4.95
C SER A 142 -24.04 11.82 -3.91
N GLY A 143 -24.57 11.44 -2.74
CA GLY A 143 -24.87 12.33 -1.64
C GLY A 143 -24.56 11.68 -0.30
N PHE A 144 -24.45 12.50 0.75
CA PHE A 144 -24.18 12.01 2.08
C PHE A 144 -25.34 11.15 2.62
N PRO A 145 -25.08 9.98 3.24
CA PRO A 145 -23.76 9.37 3.46
C PRO A 145 -23.20 8.71 2.19
N PHE A 146 -21.96 9.04 1.83
CA PHE A 146 -21.35 8.59 0.57
C PHE A 146 -21.01 7.08 0.56
N LEU A 147 -20.74 6.50 1.73
CA LEU A 147 -20.42 5.08 1.89
C LEU A 147 -21.69 4.24 2.02
N ALA A 148 -21.60 2.97 1.61
CA ALA A 148 -22.66 2.00 1.86
C ALA A 148 -22.83 1.75 3.37
N PRO A 149 -24.02 1.31 3.81
CA PRO A 149 -24.20 0.84 5.18
C PRO A 149 -23.20 -0.29 5.53
N PRO A 150 -22.80 -0.40 6.80
CA PRO A 150 -21.99 -1.53 7.24
C PRO A 150 -22.73 -2.85 7.01
N GLN A 151 -22.00 -3.91 6.70
CA GLN A 151 -22.57 -5.25 6.45
C GLN A 151 -23.22 -5.89 7.70
N GLY A 152 -23.04 -5.29 8.88
CA GLY A 152 -23.68 -5.71 10.12
C GLY A 152 -24.96 -4.94 10.44
N SER A 153 -25.49 -5.14 11.64
CA SER A 153 -26.60 -4.35 12.19
C SER A 153 -26.15 -3.53 13.39
N PRO A 154 -25.16 -2.62 13.25
CA PRO A 154 -24.77 -1.78 14.36
C PRO A 154 -25.92 -0.84 14.74
N PRO A 155 -25.96 -0.36 15.99
CA PRO A 155 -26.87 0.71 16.36
C PRO A 155 -26.66 1.92 15.44
N ILE A 156 -27.66 2.25 14.63
CA ILE A 156 -27.61 3.39 13.72
C ILE A 156 -28.27 4.56 14.43
N ALA A 157 -27.62 5.73 14.41
CA ALA A 157 -28.24 6.95 14.92
C ALA A 157 -29.53 7.25 14.13
N SER A 158 -30.61 7.61 14.81
CA SER A 158 -31.85 8.03 14.15
C SER A 158 -31.59 9.23 13.23
N SER A 159 -32.14 9.19 12.01
CA SER A 159 -32.00 10.26 11.01
C SER A 159 -32.60 11.58 11.53
N GLY A 160 -31.78 12.42 12.16
CA GLY A 160 -32.24 13.66 12.77
C GLY A 160 -31.52 14.10 14.04
N GLY A 161 -30.43 13.43 14.45
CA GLY A 161 -29.61 13.90 15.55
C GLY A 161 -29.07 15.32 15.27
N SER A 162 -29.58 16.33 15.98
CA SER A 162 -29.08 17.71 15.97
C SER A 162 -28.22 18.02 17.20
N ASN A 163 -28.17 17.12 18.17
CA ASN A 163 -27.44 17.28 19.43
C ASN A 163 -25.99 16.76 19.32
N PHE A 164 -25.24 17.27 18.35
CA PHE A 164 -23.80 17.02 18.31
C PHE A 164 -23.10 17.87 19.36
N SER A 165 -22.53 17.23 20.38
CA SER A 165 -21.66 17.90 21.35
C SER A 165 -20.24 17.92 20.81
N PHE A 166 -19.90 18.95 20.04
CA PHE A 166 -18.51 19.17 19.64
C PHE A 166 -17.72 19.70 20.83
N ARG A 167 -16.55 19.09 21.10
CA ARG A 167 -15.62 19.62 22.11
C ARG A 167 -15.11 20.99 21.66
N SER A 168 -15.13 21.95 22.57
CA SER A 168 -14.62 23.31 22.35
C SER A 168 -13.28 23.55 23.04
N ASP A 169 -12.63 22.48 23.53
CA ASP A 169 -11.32 22.57 24.15
C ASP A 169 -10.27 23.11 23.16
N PRO A 170 -9.25 23.84 23.63
CA PRO A 170 -8.21 24.36 22.74
C PRO A 170 -7.44 23.22 22.04
N PRO A 171 -6.86 23.44 20.84
CA PRO A 171 -6.13 22.41 20.11
C PRO A 171 -5.04 21.68 20.92
N GLY A 172 -4.39 22.36 21.87
CA GLY A 172 -3.37 21.76 22.75
C GLY A 172 -3.91 20.77 23.80
N SER A 173 -5.23 20.66 23.96
CA SER A 173 -5.87 19.66 24.83
C SER A 173 -6.02 18.28 24.19
N TYR A 174 -5.85 18.20 22.87
CA TYR A 174 -5.94 16.97 22.12
C TYR A 174 -4.57 16.29 22.07
N VAL A 175 -4.57 14.98 22.26
CA VAL A 175 -3.39 14.14 22.01
C VAL A 175 -3.46 13.72 20.55
N ARG A 176 -2.37 13.94 19.82
CA ARG A 176 -2.19 13.37 18.49
C ARG A 176 -1.89 11.88 18.67
N VAL A 177 -2.58 11.06 17.89
CA VAL A 177 -2.47 9.59 17.95
C VAL A 177 -1.95 9.04 16.63
N ASP A 178 -2.10 9.82 15.56
CA ASP A 178 -1.86 9.33 14.21
C ASP A 178 -1.65 10.46 13.21
N ARG A 179 -0.86 10.17 12.18
CA ARG A 179 -0.55 11.03 11.05
C ARG A 179 -0.90 10.31 9.75
N MET A 180 -2.13 10.56 9.30
CA MET A 180 -2.73 9.92 8.11
C MET A 180 -2.93 10.94 6.97
N GLY A 181 -2.14 12.01 6.96
CA GLY A 181 -2.19 13.03 5.92
C GLY A 181 -1.77 12.46 4.58
N MET A 182 -0.61 11.80 4.56
CA MET A 182 -0.09 11.07 3.41
C MET A 182 -0.04 9.55 3.68
N PRO A 183 -1.03 8.77 3.21
CA PRO A 183 -1.20 7.37 3.62
C PRO A 183 0.00 6.45 3.37
N ALA A 184 0.77 6.68 2.30
CA ALA A 184 1.94 5.83 2.00
C ALA A 184 3.18 6.19 2.83
N VAL A 185 3.29 7.42 3.36
CA VAL A 185 4.51 7.88 4.04
C VAL A 185 4.70 7.13 5.36
N ALA A 186 3.72 7.22 6.28
CA ALA A 186 3.78 6.53 7.58
C ALA A 186 3.79 4.99 7.43
N THR A 187 3.22 4.46 6.35
CA THR A 187 3.11 3.02 6.13
C THR A 187 4.37 2.42 5.53
N VAL A 188 4.93 3.05 4.50
CA VAL A 188 6.03 2.51 3.68
C VAL A 188 7.39 3.13 4.01
N LEU A 189 7.44 4.43 4.31
CA LEU A 189 8.70 5.18 4.45
C LEU A 189 9.10 5.47 5.89
N ILE A 190 8.32 5.01 6.87
CA ILE A 190 8.65 5.13 8.30
C ILE A 190 8.85 3.72 8.86
N GLY A 191 10.09 3.46 9.30
CA GLY A 191 10.51 2.23 9.96
C GLY A 191 9.69 1.92 11.21
N SER A 192 9.61 0.64 11.57
CA SER A 192 8.70 0.15 12.61
C SER A 192 8.98 0.75 13.99
N ASP A 193 10.25 1.02 14.30
CA ASP A 193 10.71 1.69 15.53
C ASP A 193 10.39 3.18 15.54
N GLN A 194 10.29 3.82 14.37
CA GLN A 194 9.96 5.23 14.22
C GLN A 194 8.45 5.52 14.09
N LYS A 195 7.59 4.51 13.91
CA LYS A 195 6.14 4.72 13.73
C LYS A 195 5.48 5.48 14.88
N ILE A 196 5.79 5.13 16.13
CA ILE A 196 5.22 5.81 17.29
C ILE A 196 5.75 7.25 17.38
N PRO A 197 7.08 7.50 17.41
CA PRO A 197 7.61 8.86 17.36
C PRO A 197 7.06 9.72 16.22
N TYR A 198 6.96 9.15 15.01
CA TYR A 198 6.42 9.83 13.85
C TYR A 198 4.97 10.28 14.08
N ASN A 199 4.07 9.36 14.44
CA ASN A 199 2.65 9.63 14.69
C ASN A 199 2.45 10.60 15.87
N ASP A 200 3.35 10.54 16.85
CA ASP A 200 3.37 11.40 18.03
C ASP A 200 4.13 12.73 17.80
N ALA A 201 4.66 13.03 16.61
CA ALA A 201 5.32 14.30 16.27
C ALA A 201 4.41 15.36 15.63
N ARG A 202 4.76 16.64 15.82
CA ARG A 202 4.03 17.81 15.30
C ARG A 202 4.45 18.12 13.87
N PRO A 203 3.59 18.76 13.05
CA PRO A 203 4.01 19.27 11.75
C PRO A 203 5.23 20.21 11.80
N GLN A 204 5.43 20.92 12.91
CA GLN A 204 6.63 21.75 13.10
C GLN A 204 7.93 20.94 13.14
N ASP A 205 7.86 19.70 13.62
CA ASP A 205 9.01 18.82 13.76
C ASP A 205 9.48 18.32 12.37
N ASP A 206 8.53 18.11 11.44
CA ASP A 206 8.82 17.83 10.03
C ASP A 206 9.57 18.99 9.35
N VAL A 207 9.13 20.23 9.62
CA VAL A 207 9.79 21.45 9.08
C VAL A 207 11.23 21.56 9.59
N THR A 208 11.52 21.04 10.80
CA THR A 208 12.89 20.95 11.31
C THR A 208 13.69 19.77 10.74
N GLY A 209 13.07 18.94 9.91
CA GLY A 209 13.69 17.81 9.24
C GLY A 209 13.87 16.57 10.11
N GLU A 210 13.13 16.44 11.22
CA GLU A 210 13.32 15.35 12.20
C GLU A 210 13.26 13.95 11.54
N PHE A 211 12.32 13.75 10.61
CA PHE A 211 12.11 12.47 9.93
C PHE A 211 12.77 12.38 8.55
N VAL A 212 13.43 13.42 8.06
CA VAL A 212 14.08 13.41 6.74
C VAL A 212 15.14 12.30 6.63
N PRO A 213 15.99 12.05 7.66
CA PRO A 213 16.93 10.92 7.62
C PRO A 213 16.24 9.57 7.47
N GLU A 214 15.20 9.30 8.26
CA GLU A 214 14.42 8.06 8.22
C GLU A 214 13.77 7.87 6.84
N LEU A 215 13.08 8.90 6.34
CA LEU A 215 12.43 8.87 5.03
C LEU A 215 13.43 8.60 3.91
N THR A 216 14.61 9.23 3.98
CA THR A 216 15.68 9.05 2.97
C THR A 216 16.27 7.67 3.05
N GLU A 217 16.51 7.15 4.26
CA GLU A 217 17.04 5.80 4.48
C GLU A 217 16.07 4.73 3.94
N GLN A 218 14.79 4.81 4.30
CA GLN A 218 13.78 3.86 3.81
C GLN A 218 13.59 3.95 2.29
N LEU A 219 13.49 5.18 1.74
CA LEU A 219 13.34 5.35 0.29
C LEU A 219 14.55 4.81 -0.48
N THR A 220 15.76 5.05 0.04
CA THR A 220 17.00 4.52 -0.56
C THR A 220 17.03 2.99 -0.49
N GLY A 221 16.73 2.41 0.67
CA GLY A 221 16.69 0.96 0.85
C GLY A 221 15.68 0.26 -0.06
N LEU A 222 14.48 0.82 -0.18
CA LEU A 222 13.45 0.33 -1.10
C LEU A 222 13.86 0.49 -2.56
N THR A 223 14.47 1.62 -2.93
CA THR A 223 14.98 1.85 -4.28
C THR A 223 16.04 0.81 -4.64
N GLN A 224 16.99 0.54 -3.74
CA GLN A 224 18.01 -0.50 -3.95
C GLN A 224 17.39 -1.89 -4.15
N ALA A 225 16.30 -2.18 -3.44
CA ALA A 225 15.61 -3.45 -3.53
C ALA A 225 14.73 -3.60 -4.78
N LEU A 226 14.25 -2.50 -5.38
CA LEU A 226 13.22 -2.51 -6.43
C LEU A 226 13.67 -1.94 -7.77
N ALA A 227 14.77 -1.19 -7.85
CA ALA A 227 15.13 -0.46 -9.07
C ALA A 227 15.41 -1.37 -10.27
N ASP A 228 16.02 -2.54 -10.05
CA ASP A 228 16.23 -3.53 -11.10
C ASP A 228 14.91 -4.16 -11.55
N ASP A 229 14.03 -4.52 -10.62
CA ASP A 229 12.67 -5.02 -10.91
C ASP A 229 11.84 -4.00 -11.70
N LEU A 230 11.86 -2.73 -11.31
CA LEU A 230 11.19 -1.64 -12.02
C LEU A 230 11.73 -1.51 -13.45
N THR A 231 13.06 -1.53 -13.61
CA THR A 231 13.71 -1.44 -14.92
C THR A 231 13.38 -2.66 -15.79
N ASN A 232 13.39 -3.86 -15.20
CA ASN A 232 13.01 -5.11 -15.88
C ASN A 232 11.55 -5.10 -16.33
N ALA A 233 10.68 -4.39 -15.60
CA ALA A 233 9.29 -4.16 -15.98
C ALA A 233 9.13 -3.05 -17.05
N GLY A 234 10.22 -2.44 -17.52
CA GLY A 234 10.18 -1.36 -18.51
C GLY A 234 9.78 0.00 -17.93
N LEU A 235 9.84 0.15 -16.62
CA LEU A 235 9.60 1.41 -15.92
C LEU A 235 10.92 2.15 -15.72
N THR A 236 10.82 3.47 -15.54
CA THR A 236 11.98 4.36 -15.37
C THR A 236 11.95 4.88 -13.95
N PRO A 237 12.83 4.39 -13.05
CA PRO A 237 12.97 4.98 -11.73
C PRO A 237 13.45 6.43 -11.82
N CYS A 238 12.97 7.29 -10.92
CA CYS A 238 13.49 8.65 -10.77
C CYS A 238 14.88 8.66 -10.11
N ALA A 239 15.20 7.63 -9.32
CA ALA A 239 16.47 7.53 -8.63
C ALA A 239 17.58 7.18 -9.62
N MET A 240 18.73 7.83 -9.47
CA MET A 240 19.85 7.68 -10.38
C MET A 240 20.94 6.80 -9.75
N PRO A 241 21.57 5.88 -10.49
CA PRO A 241 22.75 5.19 -10.00
C PRO A 241 23.83 6.21 -9.61
N SER A 242 24.48 6.00 -8.47
CA SER A 242 25.54 6.87 -7.92
C SER A 242 26.92 6.26 -8.03
#